data_AF-A0A352SKR8-F1
#
_entry.id   AF-A0A352SKR8-F1
#
_cell.length_a   1.000
_cell.length_b   1.000
_cell.length_c   1.000
_cell.angle_alpha   90.00
_cell.angle_beta   90.00
_cell.angle_gamma   90.00
#
_symmetry.space_group_name_H-M   'P 1'
#
loop_
_entity.id
_entity.type
_entity.pdbx_description
1 polymer ?
#
loop_
_entity_poly.entity_id
_entity_poly.type
_entity_poly.pdbx_seq_one_letter_code
_entity_poly.pdbx_strand_id
1 'polypeptide(L)'
;VGSEMALNGAAAHAFSHILYKSLLFMCAGAMAVYAGRATLVEWTDSQDDSMDRGASSHTQQWKEPDHPLPWGLFALYMIGALSISGVPLLSGFISKPMILESLGKAHHEAGLLILIAASIGTFLHTGLKIPYAMWIKPRLDSASGLVDVASQNHDVDDQASPETDAPLTHKLPLSQWLAMSLGAGLCLLFGLAPDLLYGWLPYPVKFSPFEAYPISESLMTLSGGFFAFVLLRKWLYRPGRVLDLDWIYQKGGEPLRKVVVDTSWAVFGAVDIVVQRMASSMTQWFRGEKGTGPTPAQRFNLAQPSIESAIAWIVGTMLVIGLALVL
;
A
#
# COMPACT_ATOMS: atom_id res chain seq x y z
N VAL A 1 -19.62 8.36 -24.26
CA VAL A 1 -19.81 7.45 -23.10
C VAL A 1 -20.39 6.14 -23.62
N GLY A 2 -19.80 4.99 -23.29
CA GLY A 2 -20.26 3.68 -23.77
C GLY A 2 -19.96 3.37 -25.25
N SER A 3 -19.06 4.12 -25.90
CA SER A 3 -18.57 3.82 -27.24
C SER A 3 -17.35 2.90 -27.19
N GLU A 4 -17.03 2.24 -28.32
CA GLU A 4 -15.83 1.40 -28.46
C GLU A 4 -14.55 2.14 -28.04
N MET A 5 -14.43 3.41 -28.43
CA MET A 5 -13.32 4.29 -28.04
C MET A 5 -13.27 4.55 -26.53
N ALA A 6 -14.42 4.71 -25.85
CA ALA A 6 -14.46 4.91 -24.41
C ALA A 6 -14.04 3.65 -23.64
N LEU A 7 -14.49 2.48 -24.10
CA LEU A 7 -14.12 1.17 -23.55
C LEU A 7 -12.62 0.89 -23.73
N ASN A 8 -12.10 1.16 -24.94
CA ASN A 8 -10.66 1.11 -25.20
C ASN A 8 -9.89 2.09 -24.31
N GLY A 9 -10.39 3.33 -24.19
CA GLY A 9 -9.86 4.37 -23.30
C GLY A 9 -9.71 3.88 -21.86
N ALA A 10 -10.79 3.33 -21.30
CA ALA A 10 -10.81 2.80 -19.95
C ALA A 10 -9.85 1.62 -19.75
N ALA A 11 -9.80 0.67 -20.68
CA ALA A 11 -8.89 -0.47 -20.61
C ALA A 11 -7.42 -0.05 -20.71
N ALA A 12 -7.08 0.81 -21.68
CA ALA A 12 -5.74 1.37 -21.83
C ALA A 12 -5.32 2.18 -20.61
N HIS A 13 -6.26 2.94 -20.02
CA HIS A 13 -6.01 3.73 -18.83
C HIS A 13 -5.78 2.84 -17.61
N ALA A 14 -6.60 1.80 -17.41
CA ALA A 14 -6.41 0.84 -16.32
C ALA A 14 -5.02 0.18 -16.40
N PHE A 15 -4.61 -0.27 -17.58
CA PHE A 15 -3.28 -0.85 -17.80
C PHE A 15 -2.16 0.15 -17.50
N SER A 16 -2.20 1.34 -18.12
CA SER A 16 -1.20 2.38 -17.91
C SER A 16 -1.10 2.78 -16.43
N HIS A 17 -2.25 2.85 -15.77
CA HIS A 17 -2.38 3.22 -14.37
C HIS A 17 -1.77 2.21 -13.42
N ILE A 18 -1.86 0.92 -13.71
CA ILE A 18 -1.14 -0.11 -12.95
C ILE A 18 0.37 0.17 -13.04
N LEU A 19 0.91 0.38 -14.25
CA LEU A 19 2.35 0.58 -14.45
C LEU A 19 2.90 1.79 -13.68
N TYR A 20 2.33 2.98 -13.92
CA TYR A 20 2.87 4.19 -13.29
C TYR A 20 2.55 4.27 -11.79
N LYS A 21 1.44 3.70 -11.29
CA LYS A 21 1.20 3.66 -9.84
C LYS A 21 2.14 2.69 -9.15
N SER A 22 2.38 1.51 -9.71
CA SER A 22 3.37 0.58 -9.15
C SER A 22 4.73 1.24 -9.04
N LEU A 23 5.19 1.94 -10.08
CA LEU A 23 6.43 2.72 -10.04
C LEU A 23 6.41 3.81 -8.95
N LEU A 24 5.34 4.60 -8.87
CA LEU A 24 5.19 5.67 -7.88
C LEU A 24 5.18 5.13 -6.44
N PHE A 25 4.52 4.00 -6.18
CA PHE A 25 4.53 3.35 -4.86
C PHE A 25 5.91 2.82 -4.49
N MET A 26 6.63 2.22 -5.43
CA MET A 26 8.02 1.79 -5.20
C MET A 26 8.93 2.98 -4.89
N CYS A 27 8.75 4.10 -5.61
CA CYS A 27 9.47 5.34 -5.35
C CYS A 27 9.10 5.94 -3.98
N ALA A 28 7.82 5.93 -3.61
CA ALA A 28 7.37 6.42 -2.31
C ALA A 28 7.97 5.59 -1.17
N GLY A 29 8.02 4.26 -1.30
CA GLY A 29 8.72 3.38 -0.36
C GLY A 29 10.22 3.68 -0.29
N ALA A 30 10.87 3.95 -1.43
CA ALA A 30 12.28 4.37 -1.46
C ALA A 30 12.50 5.73 -0.76
N MET A 31 11.60 6.69 -0.96
CA MET A 31 11.65 7.99 -0.28
C MET A 31 11.48 7.83 1.22
N ALA A 32 10.54 6.99 1.65
CA ALA A 32 10.31 6.65 3.06
C ALA A 32 11.58 6.07 3.72
N VAL A 33 12.26 5.15 3.04
CA VAL A 33 13.51 4.54 3.51
C VAL A 33 14.62 5.60 3.67
N TYR A 34 14.78 6.49 2.70
CA TYR A 34 15.79 7.55 2.77
C TYR A 34 15.46 8.68 3.75
N ALA A 35 14.18 9.04 3.87
CA ALA A 35 13.71 10.01 4.84
C ALA A 35 13.80 9.47 6.28
N GLY A 36 14.12 8.18 6.45
CA GLY A 36 14.32 7.52 7.74
C GLY A 36 13.03 7.28 8.52
N ARG A 37 11.85 7.56 7.93
CA ARG A 37 10.53 7.35 8.56
C ARG A 37 9.50 7.02 7.49
N ALA A 38 8.90 5.83 7.59
CA ALA A 38 8.00 5.30 6.57
C ALA A 38 6.56 5.84 6.63
N THR A 39 6.20 6.55 7.70
CA THR A 39 4.81 6.99 7.92
C THR A 39 4.77 8.29 8.71
N LEU A 40 3.71 9.07 8.49
CA LEU A 40 3.32 10.26 9.28
C LEU A 40 2.97 9.94 10.76
N VAL A 41 3.12 8.69 11.21
CA VAL A 41 2.52 8.10 12.42
C VAL A 41 3.54 7.20 13.12
N GLU A 42 4.62 7.76 13.63
CA GLU A 42 5.51 7.04 14.56
C GLU A 42 5.55 7.78 15.90
N TRP A 43 4.36 8.12 16.39
CA TRP A 43 4.12 8.78 17.68
C TRP A 43 2.99 8.10 18.46
N THR A 44 2.92 6.77 18.39
CA THR A 44 1.94 6.01 19.18
C THR A 44 2.52 4.66 19.59
N ASP A 45 3.74 4.61 20.16
CA ASP A 45 4.06 3.55 21.14
C ASP A 45 5.36 3.76 21.96
N SER A 46 5.69 4.99 22.33
CA SER A 46 6.60 5.18 23.48
C SER A 46 6.14 6.37 24.31
N GLN A 47 4.94 6.26 24.88
CA GLN A 47 4.57 7.11 25.99
C GLN A 47 4.50 6.25 27.24
N ASP A 48 5.64 6.27 27.94
CA ASP A 48 5.77 5.93 29.35
C ASP A 48 4.62 6.49 30.17
N ASP A 49 4.18 5.67 31.13
CA ASP A 49 3.21 5.93 32.19
C ASP A 49 3.67 7.04 33.16
N SER A 50 3.86 8.27 32.67
CA SER A 50 3.97 9.44 33.54
C SER A 50 2.90 10.47 33.20
N MET A 51 1.83 10.34 33.96
CA MET A 51 0.80 11.33 34.22
C MET A 51 1.43 12.69 34.55
N ASP A 52 1.50 13.62 33.60
CA ASP A 52 1.34 15.05 33.90
C ASP A 52 1.11 15.93 32.65
N ARG A 53 -0.02 16.62 32.67
CA ARG A 53 -0.32 17.96 32.09
C ARG A 53 -0.18 18.18 30.57
N GLY A 54 -1.35 18.33 29.94
CA GLY A 54 -1.54 19.33 28.88
C GLY A 54 -1.44 18.84 27.44
N ALA A 55 -2.24 17.83 27.07
CA ALA A 55 -2.39 17.40 25.67
C ALA A 55 -3.15 18.45 24.83
N SER A 56 -2.44 19.48 24.38
CA SER A 56 -2.89 20.35 23.29
C SER A 56 -2.30 19.85 21.96
N SER A 57 -3.18 19.28 21.14
CA SER A 57 -3.03 19.05 19.70
C SER A 57 -1.62 18.72 19.18
N HIS A 58 -1.24 17.43 19.23
CA HIS A 58 -0.17 16.89 18.39
C HIS A 58 -0.50 17.16 16.92
N THR A 59 0.07 18.26 16.41
CA THR A 59 -0.01 18.67 15.02
C THR A 59 1.09 17.91 14.32
N GLN A 60 0.79 16.72 13.79
CA GLN A 60 1.77 15.89 13.11
C GLN A 60 2.22 16.58 11.82
N GLN A 61 3.44 17.09 11.87
CA GLN A 61 4.12 17.79 10.80
C GLN A 61 4.80 16.78 9.88
N TRP A 62 4.71 17.01 8.57
CA TRP A 62 5.56 16.32 7.59
C TRP A 62 7.03 16.65 7.94
N LYS A 63 7.79 15.69 8.47
CA LYS A 63 9.23 15.89 8.67
C LYS A 63 9.90 15.84 7.30
N GLU A 64 10.48 16.98 6.91
CA GLU A 64 11.25 17.10 5.68
C GLU A 64 12.51 16.23 5.80
N PRO A 65 12.99 15.62 4.71
CA PRO A 65 14.19 14.80 4.79
C PRO A 65 15.39 15.69 5.17
N ASP A 66 16.12 15.29 6.21
CA ASP A 66 17.28 16.02 6.75
C ASP A 66 18.41 16.18 5.72
N HIS A 67 18.40 15.37 4.65
CA HIS A 67 19.34 15.43 3.54
C HIS A 67 18.64 15.23 2.18
N PRO A 68 19.18 15.83 1.11
CA PRO A 68 18.62 15.70 -0.23
C PRO A 68 18.69 14.26 -0.75
N LEU A 69 17.55 13.73 -1.17
CA LEU A 69 17.41 12.42 -1.82
C LEU A 69 18.24 12.31 -3.12
N PRO A 70 18.66 11.08 -3.51
CA PRO A 70 19.46 10.87 -4.72
C PRO A 70 18.71 11.29 -6.00
N TRP A 71 19.46 11.83 -6.97
CA TRP A 71 18.91 12.26 -8.26
C TRP A 71 18.38 11.11 -9.12
N GLY A 72 18.94 9.90 -8.98
CA GLY A 72 18.40 8.72 -9.66
C GLY A 72 16.96 8.41 -9.25
N LEU A 73 16.64 8.58 -7.96
CA LEU A 73 15.29 8.36 -7.44
C LEU A 73 14.33 9.44 -7.94
N PHE A 74 14.80 10.69 -8.03
CA PHE A 74 14.05 11.77 -8.66
C PHE A 74 13.68 11.44 -10.11
N ALA A 75 14.65 11.01 -10.92
CA ALA A 75 14.40 10.70 -12.33
C ALA A 75 13.37 9.58 -12.50
N LEU A 76 13.49 8.48 -11.73
CA LEU A 76 12.55 7.36 -11.75
C LEU A 76 11.14 7.79 -11.29
N TYR A 77 11.06 8.58 -10.22
CA TYR A 77 9.80 9.14 -9.75
C TYR A 77 9.16 10.05 -10.81
N MET A 78 9.95 10.93 -11.43
CA MET A 78 9.45 11.84 -12.45
C MET A 78 8.93 11.10 -13.68
N ILE A 79 9.52 9.98 -14.09
CA ILE A 79 8.95 9.15 -15.18
C ILE A 79 7.54 8.67 -14.80
N GLY A 80 7.33 8.21 -13.57
CA GLY A 80 6.00 7.84 -13.08
C GLY A 80 5.04 9.03 -12.97
N ALA A 81 5.51 10.15 -12.40
CA ALA A 81 4.72 11.35 -12.14
C ALA A 81 4.32 12.09 -13.44
N LEU A 82 5.19 12.09 -14.44
CA LEU A 82 4.90 12.63 -15.77
C LEU A 82 4.00 11.66 -16.56
N SER A 83 4.13 10.35 -16.35
CA SER A 83 3.24 9.37 -16.97
C SER A 83 1.81 9.52 -16.43
N ILE A 84 1.61 9.56 -15.11
CA ILE A 84 0.28 9.82 -14.52
C ILE A 84 -0.28 11.18 -14.95
N SER A 85 0.56 12.15 -15.29
CA SER A 85 0.13 13.48 -15.74
C SER A 85 -0.24 13.53 -17.22
N GLY A 86 0.18 12.53 -18.01
CA GLY A 86 -0.12 12.45 -19.44
C GLY A 86 0.84 13.29 -20.28
N VAL A 87 2.12 13.35 -19.89
CA VAL A 87 3.15 13.99 -20.73
C VAL A 87 3.34 13.17 -22.02
N PRO A 88 3.47 13.82 -23.19
CA PRO A 88 3.75 13.12 -24.44
C PRO A 88 4.92 12.14 -24.31
N LEU A 89 4.86 11.02 -25.02
CA LEU A 89 5.83 9.91 -25.01
C LEU A 89 5.79 8.98 -23.79
N LEU A 90 4.91 9.23 -22.81
CA LEU A 90 4.71 8.33 -21.66
C LEU A 90 3.37 7.60 -21.73
N SER A 91 3.29 6.44 -21.07
CA SER A 91 2.12 5.55 -21.15
C SER A 91 0.79 6.22 -20.80
N GLY A 92 0.75 7.14 -19.83
CA GLY A 92 -0.49 7.85 -19.49
C GLY A 92 -1.00 8.80 -20.58
N PHE A 93 -0.16 9.27 -21.50
CA PHE A 93 -0.57 10.07 -22.66
C PHE A 93 -1.30 9.23 -23.72
N ILE A 94 -1.03 7.93 -23.80
CA ILE A 94 -1.69 7.05 -24.79
C ILE A 94 -3.15 6.78 -24.43
N SER A 95 -3.48 6.83 -23.14
CA SER A 95 -4.82 6.47 -22.63
C SER A 95 -5.70 7.67 -22.30
N LYS A 96 -5.15 8.75 -21.74
CA LYS A 96 -5.94 9.90 -21.27
C LYS A 96 -6.69 10.63 -22.39
N PRO A 97 -6.07 11.05 -23.50
CA PRO A 97 -6.76 11.81 -24.54
C PRO A 97 -7.87 11.00 -25.21
N MET A 98 -7.70 9.67 -25.32
CA MET A 98 -8.75 8.77 -25.83
C MET A 98 -10.03 8.83 -24.97
N ILE A 99 -9.90 8.95 -23.64
CA ILE A 99 -11.06 9.14 -22.75
C ILE A 99 -11.68 10.52 -22.97
N LEU A 100 -10.88 11.58 -23.03
CA LEU A 100 -11.37 12.95 -23.20
C LEU A 100 -12.08 13.12 -24.55
N GLU A 101 -11.52 12.59 -25.63
CA GLU A 101 -12.15 12.61 -26.97
C GLU A 101 -13.46 11.83 -26.98
N SER A 102 -13.53 10.69 -26.29
CA SER A 102 -14.76 9.89 -26.19
C SER A 102 -15.88 10.61 -25.42
N LEU A 103 -15.54 11.49 -24.48
CA LEU A 103 -16.49 12.37 -23.80
C LEU A 103 -16.87 13.57 -24.67
N GLY A 104 -15.89 14.16 -25.37
CA GLY A 104 -16.11 15.28 -26.30
C GLY A 104 -17.09 14.92 -27.41
N LYS A 105 -16.93 13.72 -28.02
CA LYS A 105 -17.86 13.18 -29.02
C LYS A 105 -19.28 12.91 -28.48
N ALA A 106 -19.41 12.73 -27.17
CA ALA A 106 -20.69 12.52 -26.51
C ALA A 106 -21.32 13.83 -26.00
N HIS A 107 -20.72 14.98 -26.30
CA HIS A 107 -21.18 16.31 -25.88
C HIS A 107 -21.38 16.47 -24.35
N HIS A 108 -20.64 15.71 -23.54
CA HIS A 108 -20.69 15.79 -22.08
C HIS A 108 -19.64 16.77 -21.55
N GLU A 109 -19.87 18.06 -21.78
CA GLU A 109 -18.94 19.14 -21.45
C GLU A 109 -18.61 19.20 -19.94
N ALA A 110 -19.61 19.01 -19.08
CA ALA A 110 -19.40 19.00 -17.63
C ALA A 110 -18.43 17.89 -17.19
N GLY A 111 -18.55 16.69 -17.78
CA GLY A 111 -17.66 15.57 -17.49
C GLY A 111 -16.23 15.84 -17.97
N LEU A 112 -16.10 16.46 -19.15
CA LEU A 112 -14.82 16.84 -19.72
C LEU A 112 -14.10 17.86 -18.82
N LEU A 113 -14.80 18.90 -18.35
CA LEU A 113 -14.24 19.91 -17.44
C LEU A 113 -13.78 19.30 -16.11
N ILE A 114 -14.56 18.39 -15.54
CA ILE A 114 -14.18 17.67 -14.30
C ILE A 114 -12.93 16.84 -14.52
N LEU A 115 -12.81 16.13 -15.65
CA LEU A 115 -11.62 15.32 -15.97
C LEU A 115 -10.37 16.19 -16.19
N ILE A 116 -10.50 17.33 -16.88
CA ILE A 116 -9.40 18.29 -17.03
C ILE A 116 -8.97 18.81 -15.66
N ALA A 117 -9.92 19.24 -14.83
CA ALA A 117 -9.63 19.73 -13.47
C ALA A 117 -8.95 18.64 -12.61
N ALA A 118 -9.40 17.39 -12.70
CA ALA A 118 -8.78 16.26 -12.02
C ALA A 118 -7.35 15.99 -12.52
N SER A 119 -7.10 16.13 -13.83
CA SER A 119 -5.76 15.97 -14.43
C SER A 119 -4.81 17.06 -13.94
N ILE A 120 -5.27 18.33 -13.90
CA ILE A 120 -4.52 19.46 -13.34
C ILE A 120 -4.19 19.20 -11.85
N GLY A 121 -5.19 18.80 -11.05
CA GLY A 121 -5.01 18.49 -9.63
C GLY A 121 -3.98 17.38 -9.39
N THR A 122 -4.00 16.35 -10.23
CA THR A 122 -3.05 15.24 -10.17
C THR A 122 -1.63 15.70 -10.48
N PHE A 123 -1.44 16.51 -11.53
CA PHE A 123 -0.13 17.07 -11.88
C PHE A 123 0.39 18.04 -10.81
N LEU A 124 -0.50 18.88 -10.24
CA LEU A 124 -0.17 19.78 -9.12
C LEU A 124 0.38 19.03 -7.91
N HIS A 125 -0.28 17.93 -7.54
CA HIS A 125 0.10 17.15 -6.36
C HIS A 125 1.31 16.25 -6.61
N THR A 126 1.19 15.33 -7.58
CA THR A 126 2.20 14.28 -7.81
C THR A 126 3.35 14.76 -8.71
N GLY A 127 3.07 15.59 -9.71
CA GLY A 127 4.08 16.08 -10.64
C GLY A 127 4.93 17.23 -10.10
N LEU A 128 4.39 18.04 -9.18
CA LEU A 128 5.04 19.27 -8.72
C LEU A 128 5.24 19.33 -7.21
N LYS A 129 4.17 19.20 -6.40
CA LYS A 129 4.24 19.36 -4.94
C LYS A 129 5.22 18.38 -4.28
N ILE A 130 5.10 17.08 -4.57
CA ILE A 130 5.95 16.05 -3.95
C ILE A 130 7.43 16.21 -4.37
N PRO A 131 7.78 16.34 -5.68
CA PRO A 131 9.15 16.60 -6.09
C PRO A 131 9.74 17.89 -5.49
N TYR A 132 8.94 18.94 -5.43
CA TYR A 132 9.35 20.20 -4.84
C TYR A 132 9.68 20.04 -3.35
N ALA A 133 8.83 19.34 -2.60
CA ALA A 133 9.00 19.12 -1.18
C ALA A 133 10.20 18.23 -0.83
N MET A 134 10.38 17.13 -1.58
CA MET A 134 11.37 16.11 -1.25
C MET A 134 12.77 16.39 -1.82
N TRP A 135 12.88 17.11 -2.95
CA TRP A 135 14.17 17.39 -3.60
C TRP A 135 14.55 18.86 -3.65
N ILE A 136 13.62 19.75 -4.02
CA ILE A 136 13.96 21.13 -4.37
C ILE A 136 14.08 22.00 -3.11
N LYS A 137 13.09 21.94 -2.21
CA LYS A 137 13.04 22.76 -1.00
C LYS A 137 14.24 22.51 -0.06
N PRO A 138 14.60 21.26 0.31
CA PRO A 138 15.76 21.01 1.18
C PRO A 138 17.07 21.56 0.62
N ARG A 139 17.23 21.55 -0.72
CA ARG A 139 18.40 22.13 -1.41
C ARG A 139 18.38 23.65 -1.41
N LEU A 140 17.20 24.27 -1.54
CA LEU A 140 17.05 25.72 -1.47
C LEU A 140 17.32 26.24 -0.05
N ASP A 141 16.83 25.53 0.97
CA ASP A 141 17.02 25.86 2.39
C ASP A 141 18.50 25.69 2.79
N SER A 142 19.17 24.64 2.29
CA SER A 142 20.62 24.44 2.45
C SER A 142 21.44 25.52 1.73
N ALA A 143 21.08 25.93 0.51
CA ALA A 143 21.78 26.97 -0.24
C ALA A 143 21.58 28.39 0.32
N SER A 144 20.51 28.63 1.07
CA SER A 144 20.19 29.92 1.69
C SER A 144 20.72 30.09 3.11
N GLY A 145 21.44 29.09 3.66
CA GLY A 145 22.03 29.13 4.99
C GLY A 145 21.01 29.09 6.14
N LEU A 146 19.74 28.79 5.85
CA LEU A 146 18.67 28.73 6.87
C LEU A 146 18.72 27.45 7.71
N VAL A 147 19.39 26.40 7.22
CA VAL A 147 19.53 25.10 7.91
C VAL A 147 20.48 25.20 9.11
N ASP A 148 21.53 26.02 9.04
CA ASP A 148 22.48 26.21 10.15
C ASP A 148 21.85 26.91 11.37
N VAL A 149 20.80 27.72 11.16
CA VAL A 149 20.11 28.45 12.24
C VAL A 149 19.00 27.61 12.90
N ALA A 150 18.34 26.74 12.15
CA ALA A 150 17.30 25.86 12.69
C ALA A 150 17.88 24.69 13.49
N SER A 151 19.08 24.22 13.11
CA SER A 151 19.82 23.19 13.85
C SER A 151 20.38 23.70 15.19
N GLN A 152 20.74 24.98 15.30
CA GLN A 152 21.33 25.55 16.53
C GLN A 152 20.32 25.80 17.66
N ASN A 153 19.03 25.86 17.37
CA ASN A 153 18.01 26.17 18.39
C ASN A 153 17.49 24.94 19.14
N HIS A 154 18.05 23.76 18.91
CA HIS A 154 17.64 22.51 19.56
C HIS A 154 18.73 21.91 20.48
N ASP A 155 19.73 22.69 20.88
CA ASP A 155 20.87 22.25 21.71
C ASP A 155 20.82 22.78 23.17
N VAL A 156 19.63 22.92 23.76
CA VAL A 156 19.49 23.22 25.20
C VAL A 156 18.37 22.38 25.81
N ASP A 157 18.68 21.11 26.10
CA ASP A 157 18.45 20.48 27.41
C ASP A 157 18.89 19.00 27.40
N ASP A 158 20.10 18.83 27.91
CA ASP A 158 20.75 17.70 28.57
C ASP A 158 20.09 16.31 28.72
N GLN A 159 20.96 15.32 28.43
CA GLN A 159 21.28 14.09 29.20
C GLN A 159 20.85 12.69 28.68
N ALA A 160 21.88 11.98 28.20
CA ALA A 160 22.21 10.57 28.39
C ALA A 160 21.35 9.49 27.71
N SER A 161 21.84 9.02 26.56
CA SER A 161 21.93 7.59 26.23
C SER A 161 23.15 7.37 25.33
N PRO A 162 24.18 6.62 25.76
CA PRO A 162 25.27 6.22 24.87
C PRO A 162 24.82 4.97 24.11
N GLU A 163 24.90 5.03 22.77
CA GLU A 163 25.01 3.92 21.81
C GLU A 163 24.04 4.05 20.62
N THR A 164 24.67 4.23 19.44
CA THR A 164 24.16 3.93 18.07
C THR A 164 23.65 5.08 17.20
N ASP A 165 24.33 6.23 17.18
CA ASP A 165 24.09 7.25 16.13
C ASP A 165 25.22 7.27 15.08
N ALA A 166 25.39 6.15 14.37
CA ALA A 166 25.95 6.21 13.02
C ALA A 166 24.81 6.64 12.09
N PRO A 167 24.99 7.64 11.19
CA PRO A 167 23.95 7.98 10.23
C PRO A 167 23.62 6.72 9.44
N LEU A 168 22.41 6.19 9.60
CA LEU A 168 21.89 5.10 8.79
C LEU A 168 21.85 5.58 7.34
N THR A 169 22.98 5.45 6.64
CA THR A 169 23.04 5.53 5.19
C THR A 169 22.31 4.30 4.67
N HIS A 170 20.97 4.32 4.74
CA HIS A 170 20.15 3.22 4.30
C HIS A 170 20.18 3.22 2.76
N LYS A 171 21.23 2.63 2.21
CA LYS A 171 21.38 2.43 0.77
C LYS A 171 20.27 1.48 0.35
N LEU A 172 19.44 1.90 -0.61
CA LEU A 172 18.44 1.01 -1.16
C LEU A 172 19.10 -0.24 -1.77
N PRO A 173 18.50 -1.44 -1.58
CA PRO A 173 18.99 -2.64 -2.22
C PRO A 173 18.89 -2.49 -3.75
N LEU A 174 19.85 -3.10 -4.46
CA LEU A 174 19.92 -3.06 -5.93
C LEU A 174 18.66 -3.63 -6.59
N SER A 175 18.01 -4.62 -5.95
CA SER A 175 16.75 -5.20 -6.41
C SER A 175 15.64 -4.15 -6.56
N GLN A 176 15.56 -3.20 -5.62
CA GLN A 176 14.55 -2.14 -5.67
C GLN A 176 14.85 -1.13 -6.77
N TRP A 177 16.12 -0.76 -6.97
CA TRP A 177 16.54 0.08 -8.10
C TRP A 177 16.21 -0.56 -9.45
N LEU A 178 16.46 -1.86 -9.58
CA LEU A 178 16.16 -2.61 -10.81
C LEU A 178 14.65 -2.67 -11.07
N ALA A 179 13.84 -2.97 -10.05
CA ALA A 179 12.39 -3.00 -10.17
C ALA A 179 11.81 -1.65 -10.60
N MET A 180 12.28 -0.55 -10.00
CA MET A 180 11.87 0.80 -10.38
C MET A 180 12.31 1.16 -11.80
N SER A 181 13.53 0.79 -12.19
CA SER A 181 14.05 1.04 -13.53
C SER A 181 13.26 0.26 -14.59
N LEU A 182 12.86 -0.97 -14.28
CA LEU A 182 11.99 -1.78 -15.14
C LEU A 182 10.61 -1.12 -15.27
N GLY A 183 10.00 -0.68 -14.17
CA GLY A 183 8.72 0.03 -14.19
C GLY A 183 8.77 1.31 -15.03
N ALA A 184 9.83 2.11 -14.85
CA ALA A 184 10.07 3.31 -15.65
C ALA A 184 10.28 2.99 -17.14
N GLY A 185 11.03 1.93 -17.44
CA GLY A 185 11.23 1.43 -18.80
C GLY A 185 9.93 1.00 -19.46
N LEU A 186 9.04 0.30 -18.74
CA LEU A 186 7.71 -0.07 -19.24
C LEU A 186 6.83 1.16 -19.49
N CYS A 187 6.84 2.15 -18.59
CA CYS A 187 6.11 3.41 -18.80
C CYS A 187 6.57 4.15 -20.07
N LEU A 188 7.87 4.12 -20.39
CA LEU A 188 8.43 4.70 -21.61
C LEU A 188 8.11 3.85 -22.84
N LEU A 189 8.28 2.52 -22.74
CA LEU A 189 8.04 1.58 -23.84
C LEU A 189 6.61 1.70 -24.38
N PHE A 190 5.61 1.62 -23.50
CA PHE A 190 4.21 1.75 -23.90
C PHE A 190 3.81 3.18 -24.28
N GLY A 191 4.61 4.18 -23.89
CA GLY A 191 4.42 5.56 -24.34
C GLY A 191 4.99 5.83 -25.74
N LEU A 192 6.12 5.21 -26.08
CA LEU A 192 6.80 5.35 -27.38
C LEU A 192 6.22 4.43 -28.46
N ALA A 193 5.81 3.23 -28.08
CA ALA A 193 5.23 2.24 -28.98
C ALA A 193 3.78 1.92 -28.56
N PRO A 194 2.83 2.83 -28.83
CA PRO A 194 1.42 2.65 -28.46
C PRO A 194 0.77 1.45 -29.16
N ASP A 195 1.29 1.05 -30.33
CA ASP A 195 0.79 -0.09 -31.10
C ASP A 195 0.86 -1.40 -30.31
N LEU A 196 1.85 -1.55 -29.42
CA LEU A 196 1.97 -2.69 -28.50
C LEU A 196 0.75 -2.79 -27.58
N LEU A 197 0.23 -1.66 -27.12
CA LEU A 197 -0.94 -1.60 -26.26
C LEU A 197 -2.23 -1.73 -27.09
N TYR A 198 -2.27 -1.10 -28.26
CA TYR A 198 -3.45 -1.10 -29.12
C TYR A 198 -3.79 -2.46 -29.69
N GLY A 199 -2.81 -3.33 -29.91
CA GLY A 199 -3.03 -4.72 -30.32
C GLY A 199 -3.74 -5.59 -29.27
N TRP A 200 -3.75 -5.18 -27.99
CA TRP A 200 -4.41 -5.90 -26.91
C TRP A 200 -5.78 -5.32 -26.52
N LEU A 201 -6.18 -4.22 -27.15
CA LEU A 201 -7.44 -3.58 -26.84
C LEU A 201 -8.64 -4.37 -27.40
N PRO A 202 -9.80 -4.34 -26.71
CA PRO A 202 -10.95 -5.16 -27.08
C PRO A 202 -11.59 -4.77 -28.42
N TYR A 203 -11.43 -3.51 -28.86
CA TYR A 203 -12.00 -2.99 -30.10
C TYR A 203 -10.92 -2.40 -31.02
N PRO A 204 -11.13 -2.37 -32.35
CA PRO A 204 -10.18 -1.79 -33.28
C PRO A 204 -9.98 -0.29 -33.02
N VAL A 205 -8.73 0.11 -32.82
CA VAL A 205 -8.36 1.49 -32.48
C VAL A 205 -8.24 2.33 -33.75
N LYS A 206 -9.08 3.37 -33.87
CA LYS A 206 -8.97 4.42 -34.91
C LYS A 206 -8.50 5.75 -34.32
N PHE A 207 -7.60 5.69 -33.34
CA PHE A 207 -7.12 6.84 -32.59
C PHE A 207 -5.60 6.92 -32.75
N SER A 208 -5.12 8.09 -33.19
CA SER A 208 -3.69 8.37 -33.31
C SER A 208 -3.28 9.32 -32.17
N PRO A 209 -2.53 8.84 -31.17
CA PRO A 209 -2.19 9.63 -29.98
C PRO A 209 -1.27 10.83 -30.32
N PHE A 210 -0.49 10.75 -31.40
CA PHE A 210 0.49 11.76 -31.77
C PHE A 210 -0.03 12.81 -32.76
N GLU A 211 -1.33 13.01 -32.81
CA GLU A 211 -1.93 14.13 -33.54
C GLU A 211 -1.80 15.46 -32.77
N ALA A 212 -1.94 16.57 -33.50
CA ALA A 212 -1.78 17.90 -32.93
C ALA A 212 -2.76 18.18 -31.77
N TYR A 213 -3.99 17.65 -31.85
CA TYR A 213 -5.02 17.92 -30.84
C TYR A 213 -4.69 17.28 -29.46
N PRO A 214 -4.50 15.95 -29.33
CA PRO A 214 -4.10 15.34 -28.04
C PRO A 214 -2.82 15.93 -27.43
N ILE A 215 -1.84 16.24 -28.27
CA ILE A 215 -0.57 16.86 -27.84
C ILE A 215 -0.84 18.25 -27.26
N SER A 216 -1.61 19.09 -27.98
CA SER A 216 -1.92 20.44 -27.53
C SER A 216 -2.71 20.46 -26.21
N GLU A 217 -3.67 19.55 -26.05
CA GLU A 217 -4.48 19.42 -24.83
C GLU A 217 -3.63 19.04 -23.62
N SER A 218 -2.70 18.10 -23.82
CA SER A 218 -1.76 17.68 -22.77
C SER A 218 -0.80 18.80 -22.39
N LEU A 219 -0.25 19.52 -23.38
CA LEU A 219 0.61 20.69 -23.13
C LEU A 219 -0.12 21.82 -22.41
N MET A 220 -1.39 22.10 -22.77
CA MET A 220 -2.22 23.07 -22.07
C MET A 220 -2.48 22.67 -20.62
N THR A 221 -2.81 21.40 -20.38
CA THR A 221 -3.07 20.88 -19.03
C THR A 221 -1.82 20.97 -18.16
N LEU A 222 -0.66 20.60 -18.69
CA LEU A 222 0.62 20.68 -17.99
C LEU A 222 1.02 22.13 -17.72
N SER A 223 0.89 23.01 -18.71
CA SER A 223 1.21 24.44 -18.56
C SER A 223 0.27 25.11 -17.55
N GLY A 224 -1.03 24.82 -17.62
CA GLY A 224 -2.04 25.30 -16.69
C GLY A 224 -1.79 24.81 -15.27
N GLY A 225 -1.43 23.53 -15.10
CA GLY A 225 -1.06 23.00 -13.79
C GLY A 225 0.25 23.58 -13.24
N PHE A 226 1.27 23.80 -14.08
CA PHE A 226 2.50 24.47 -13.65
C PHE A 226 2.23 25.92 -13.21
N PHE A 227 1.46 26.67 -14.00
CA PHE A 227 1.04 28.03 -13.66
C PHE A 227 0.23 28.06 -12.35
N ALA A 228 -0.72 27.14 -12.20
CA ALA A 228 -1.51 26.99 -10.98
C ALA A 228 -0.63 26.65 -9.78
N PHE A 229 0.41 25.82 -9.93
CA PHE A 229 1.36 25.52 -8.86
C PHE A 229 2.11 26.77 -8.42
N VAL A 230 2.66 27.53 -9.36
CA VAL A 230 3.40 28.77 -9.05
C VAL A 230 2.53 29.76 -8.29
N LEU A 231 1.26 29.90 -8.66
CA LEU A 231 0.29 30.79 -8.01
C LEU A 231 -0.17 30.28 -6.64
N LEU A 232 -0.46 28.98 -6.54
CA LEU A 232 -1.04 28.36 -5.35
C LEU A 232 0.02 27.80 -4.38
N ARG A 233 1.32 27.88 -4.69
CA ARG A 233 2.39 27.25 -3.88
C ARG A 233 2.32 27.61 -2.40
N LYS A 234 2.01 28.87 -2.06
CA LYS A 234 1.90 29.35 -0.67
C LYS A 234 0.73 28.72 0.09
N TRP A 235 -0.33 28.32 -0.62
CA TRP A 235 -1.54 27.75 -0.04
C TRP A 235 -1.47 26.22 -0.02
N LEU A 236 -0.93 25.62 -1.08
CA LEU A 236 -0.80 24.16 -1.24
C LEU A 236 0.18 23.53 -0.24
N TYR A 237 1.13 24.33 0.27
CA TYR A 237 2.11 23.93 1.27
C TYR A 237 1.65 24.13 2.71
N ARG A 238 0.42 24.62 2.94
CA ARG A 238 -0.13 24.63 4.30
C ARG A 238 -0.36 23.19 4.73
N PRO A 239 0.29 22.72 5.83
CA PRO A 239 0.04 21.39 6.34
C PRO A 239 -1.40 21.32 6.82
N GLY A 240 -2.26 20.69 6.03
CA GLY A 240 -3.62 20.36 6.41
C GLY A 240 -3.65 19.02 7.15
N ARG A 241 -4.60 18.88 8.07
CA ARG A 241 -4.98 17.57 8.63
C ARG A 241 -5.38 16.65 7.47
N VAL A 242 -4.54 15.68 7.16
CA VAL A 242 -4.94 14.57 6.30
C VAL A 242 -5.72 13.62 7.19
N LEU A 243 -6.96 13.32 6.84
CA LEU A 243 -7.75 12.34 7.61
C LEU A 243 -7.07 11.00 7.48
N ASP A 244 -6.66 10.42 8.60
CA ASP A 244 -5.98 9.14 8.62
C ASP A 244 -7.00 8.04 8.31
N LEU A 245 -7.10 7.67 7.03
CA LEU A 245 -7.93 6.56 6.58
C LEU A 245 -7.44 5.23 7.19
N ASP A 246 -6.18 5.17 7.64
CA ASP A 246 -5.63 4.02 8.34
C ASP A 246 -6.33 3.80 9.69
N TRP A 247 -6.79 4.87 10.36
CA TRP A 247 -7.64 4.74 11.55
C TRP A 247 -8.94 3.97 11.26
N ILE A 248 -9.54 4.18 10.09
CA ILE A 248 -10.75 3.45 9.67
C ILE A 248 -10.40 1.99 9.39
N TYR A 249 -9.27 1.73 8.74
CA TYR A 249 -8.81 0.37 8.44
C TYR A 249 -8.46 -0.41 9.71
N GLN A 250 -7.68 0.19 10.62
CA GLN A 250 -7.25 -0.42 11.88
C GLN A 250 -8.43 -0.64 12.85
N LYS A 251 -9.29 0.37 13.07
CA LYS A 251 -10.47 0.20 13.94
C LYS A 251 -11.58 -0.63 13.31
N GLY A 252 -11.71 -0.62 11.99
CA GLY A 252 -12.68 -1.44 11.27
C GLY A 252 -12.28 -2.93 11.22
N GLY A 253 -10.97 -3.21 11.22
CA GLY A 253 -10.43 -4.57 11.23
C GLY A 253 -10.48 -5.25 12.60
N GLU A 254 -10.41 -4.49 13.69
CA GLU A 254 -10.54 -4.98 15.08
C GLU A 254 -11.77 -5.89 15.35
N PRO A 255 -13.02 -5.46 15.02
CA PRO A 255 -14.19 -6.31 15.24
C PRO A 255 -14.17 -7.56 14.35
N LEU A 256 -13.68 -7.44 13.11
CA LEU A 256 -13.55 -8.59 12.20
C LEU A 256 -12.52 -9.59 12.72
N ARG A 257 -11.38 -9.13 13.24
CA ARG A 257 -10.37 -9.96 13.89
C ARG A 257 -10.95 -10.68 15.09
N LYS A 258 -11.66 -9.97 15.97
CA LYS A 258 -12.29 -10.57 17.16
C LYS A 258 -13.30 -11.65 16.78
N VAL A 259 -14.15 -11.38 15.79
CA VAL A 259 -15.16 -12.36 15.35
C VAL A 259 -14.51 -13.55 14.65
N VAL A 260 -13.60 -13.34 13.70
CA VAL A 260 -13.06 -14.44 12.89
C VAL A 260 -11.94 -15.20 13.60
N VAL A 261 -10.97 -14.49 14.19
CA VAL A 261 -9.76 -15.10 14.75
C VAL A 261 -9.99 -15.58 16.17
N ASP A 262 -10.50 -14.71 17.05
CA ASP A 262 -10.62 -15.04 18.48
C ASP A 262 -11.71 -16.11 18.71
N THR A 263 -12.83 -16.03 17.97
CA THR A 263 -13.87 -17.07 18.01
C THR A 263 -13.36 -18.42 17.49
N SER A 264 -12.63 -18.43 16.36
CA SER A 264 -12.04 -19.68 15.86
C SER A 264 -11.08 -20.28 16.87
N TRP A 265 -10.19 -19.47 17.44
CA TRP A 265 -9.24 -19.92 18.45
C TRP A 265 -9.94 -20.48 19.70
N ALA A 266 -11.00 -19.83 20.17
CA ALA A 266 -11.79 -20.30 21.30
C ALA A 266 -12.49 -21.64 21.03
N VAL A 267 -13.04 -21.83 19.83
CA VAL A 267 -13.67 -23.10 19.43
C VAL A 267 -12.62 -24.21 19.33
N PHE A 268 -11.49 -23.98 18.66
CA PHE A 268 -10.40 -24.95 18.58
C PHE A 268 -9.87 -25.31 19.98
N GLY A 269 -9.68 -24.31 20.86
CA GLY A 269 -9.24 -24.54 22.23
C GLY A 269 -10.26 -25.36 23.05
N ALA A 270 -11.55 -25.10 22.89
CA ALA A 270 -12.60 -25.87 23.56
C ALA A 270 -12.61 -27.34 23.11
N VAL A 271 -12.44 -27.58 21.80
CA VAL A 271 -12.33 -28.93 21.24
C VAL A 271 -11.10 -29.64 21.78
N ASP A 272 -9.93 -28.99 21.80
CA ASP A 272 -8.69 -29.58 22.31
C ASP A 272 -8.81 -29.98 23.78
N ILE A 273 -9.43 -29.14 24.62
CA ILE A 273 -9.69 -29.46 26.04
C ILE A 273 -10.60 -30.70 26.17
N VAL A 274 -11.64 -30.82 25.35
CA VAL A 274 -12.54 -31.99 25.36
C VAL A 274 -11.80 -33.25 24.93
N VAL A 275 -11.02 -33.17 23.86
CA VAL A 275 -10.20 -34.29 23.35
C VAL A 275 -9.19 -34.73 24.40
N GLN A 276 -8.49 -33.80 25.04
CA GLN A 276 -7.52 -34.12 26.10
C GLN A 276 -8.20 -34.74 27.32
N ARG A 277 -9.38 -34.25 27.73
CA ARG A 277 -10.15 -34.85 28.83
C ARG A 277 -10.64 -36.25 28.50
N MET A 278 -11.07 -36.50 27.27
CA MET A 278 -11.45 -37.84 26.81
C MET A 278 -10.24 -38.76 26.80
N ALA A 279 -9.13 -38.34 26.19
CA ALA A 279 -7.88 -39.09 26.14
C ALA A 279 -7.36 -39.41 27.55
N SER A 280 -7.37 -38.45 28.47
CA SER A 280 -6.94 -38.66 29.85
C SER A 280 -7.87 -39.62 30.61
N SER A 281 -9.19 -39.50 30.41
CA SER A 281 -10.18 -40.38 31.03
C SER A 281 -10.05 -41.82 30.52
N MET A 282 -9.84 -41.98 29.21
CA MET A 282 -9.57 -43.28 28.60
C MET A 282 -8.27 -43.88 29.11
N THR A 283 -7.20 -43.08 29.21
CA THR A 283 -5.90 -43.55 29.71
C THR A 283 -6.01 -43.99 31.17
N GLN A 284 -6.73 -43.24 32.02
CA GLN A 284 -6.99 -43.59 33.41
C GLN A 284 -7.83 -44.88 33.52
N TRP A 285 -8.83 -45.05 32.65
CA TRP A 285 -9.65 -46.26 32.58
C TRP A 285 -8.82 -47.48 32.16
N PHE A 286 -7.99 -47.38 31.12
CA PHE A 286 -7.10 -48.46 30.67
C PHE A 286 -6.04 -48.81 31.71
N ARG A 287 -5.49 -47.82 32.43
CA ARG A 287 -4.53 -48.05 33.53
C ARG A 287 -5.20 -48.61 34.77
N GLY A 288 -6.51 -48.46 34.92
CA GLY A 288 -7.30 -49.00 36.02
C GLY A 288 -7.07 -48.30 37.36
N GLU A 289 -6.59 -47.07 37.35
CA GLU A 289 -6.20 -46.32 38.57
C GLU A 289 -7.36 -46.10 39.56
N LYS A 290 -8.62 -46.12 39.10
CA LYS A 290 -9.82 -45.94 39.94
C LYS A 290 -10.60 -47.23 40.19
N GLY A 291 -10.05 -48.40 39.87
CA GLY A 291 -10.72 -49.70 40.06
C GLY A 291 -11.89 -49.99 39.09
N THR A 292 -12.15 -49.11 38.12
CA THR A 292 -13.22 -49.23 37.11
C THR A 292 -12.74 -49.76 35.75
N GLY A 293 -11.46 -50.11 35.65
CA GLY A 293 -10.81 -50.54 34.40
C GLY A 293 -10.58 -52.06 34.30
N PRO A 294 -10.21 -52.58 33.12
CA PRO A 294 -9.98 -54.01 32.89
C PRO A 294 -8.82 -54.55 33.75
N THR A 295 -9.01 -55.77 34.25
CA THR A 295 -7.99 -56.47 35.07
C THR A 295 -6.74 -56.81 34.25
N PRO A 296 -5.55 -56.97 34.87
CA PRO A 296 -4.30 -57.20 34.15
C PRO A 296 -4.33 -58.36 33.14
N ALA A 297 -5.09 -59.43 33.43
CA ALA A 297 -5.28 -60.57 32.52
C ALA A 297 -6.13 -60.24 31.28
N GLN A 298 -7.11 -59.33 31.41
CA GLN A 298 -7.96 -58.88 30.30
C GLN A 298 -7.24 -57.90 29.37
N ARG A 299 -6.27 -57.13 29.89
CA ARG A 299 -5.45 -56.19 29.10
C ARG A 299 -4.61 -56.90 28.03
N PHE A 300 -4.16 -58.11 28.32
CA PHE A 300 -3.36 -58.91 27.38
C PHE A 300 -4.21 -59.52 26.24
N ASN A 301 -5.48 -59.88 26.51
CA ASN A 301 -6.41 -60.36 25.49
C ASN A 301 -6.95 -59.24 24.58
N LEU A 302 -7.09 -58.01 25.10
CA LEU A 302 -7.45 -56.82 24.30
C LEU A 302 -6.32 -56.38 23.35
N ALA A 303 -5.08 -56.78 23.60
CA ALA A 303 -3.95 -56.52 22.71
C ALA A 303 -3.93 -57.41 21.46
N GLN A 304 -4.81 -58.42 21.38
CA GLN A 304 -5.12 -59.14 20.14
C GLN A 304 -6.48 -58.65 19.62
N PRO A 305 -6.52 -57.60 18.78
CA PRO A 305 -7.78 -57.01 18.36
C PRO A 305 -8.54 -58.02 17.51
N SER A 306 -9.70 -58.48 17.98
CA SER A 306 -10.67 -59.11 17.09
C SER A 306 -11.11 -58.07 16.06
N ILE A 307 -11.25 -58.48 14.79
CA ILE A 307 -11.54 -57.60 13.65
C ILE A 307 -12.75 -56.68 13.92
N GLU A 308 -13.73 -57.16 14.68
CA GLU A 308 -14.92 -56.42 15.09
C GLU A 308 -14.60 -55.19 15.95
N SER A 309 -13.61 -55.27 16.84
CA SER A 309 -13.20 -54.15 17.69
C SER A 309 -12.49 -53.05 16.90
N ALA A 310 -11.66 -53.42 15.91
CA ALA A 310 -10.99 -52.46 15.04
C ALA A 310 -11.99 -51.73 14.12
N ILE A 311 -13.00 -52.45 13.61
CA ILE A 311 -14.06 -51.86 12.79
C ILE A 311 -14.90 -50.88 13.62
N ALA A 312 -15.27 -51.24 14.85
CA ALA A 312 -16.03 -50.34 15.73
C ALA A 312 -15.28 -49.04 16.04
N TRP A 313 -13.96 -49.11 16.20
CA TRP A 313 -13.12 -47.93 16.41
C TRP A 313 -13.04 -47.03 15.18
N ILE A 314 -12.81 -47.61 13.99
CA ILE A 314 -12.77 -46.85 12.74
C ILE A 314 -14.11 -46.18 12.48
N VAL A 315 -15.21 -46.92 12.58
CA VAL A 315 -16.57 -46.38 12.38
C VAL A 315 -16.89 -45.30 13.40
N GLY A 316 -16.54 -45.49 14.67
CA GLY A 316 -16.72 -44.48 15.72
C GLY A 316 -15.95 -43.19 15.43
N THR A 317 -14.69 -43.29 15.01
CA THR A 317 -13.91 -42.11 14.63
C THR A 317 -14.45 -41.40 13.38
N MET A 318 -14.90 -42.14 12.36
CA MET A 318 -15.52 -41.53 11.18
C MET A 318 -16.84 -40.83 11.50
N LEU A 319 -17.64 -41.37 12.42
CA LEU A 319 -18.90 -40.76 12.84
C LEU A 319 -18.68 -39.46 13.62
N VAL A 320 -17.69 -39.42 14.51
CA VAL A 320 -17.32 -38.21 15.26
C VAL A 320 -16.78 -37.12 14.34
N ILE A 321 -15.92 -37.48 13.38
CA ILE A 321 -15.39 -36.54 12.37
C ILE A 321 -16.53 -36.02 11.48
N GLY A 322 -17.45 -36.91 11.06
CA GLY A 322 -18.62 -36.54 10.28
C GLY A 322 -19.54 -35.56 11.01
N LEU A 323 -19.78 -35.78 12.32
CA LEU A 323 -20.60 -34.88 13.12
C LEU A 323 -19.92 -33.51 13.34
N ALA A 324 -18.60 -33.49 13.49
CA ALA A 324 -17.81 -32.27 13.66
C ALA A 324 -17.67 -31.43 12.38
N LEU A 325 -17.86 -32.01 11.19
CA LEU A 325 -17.87 -31.29 9.91
C LEU A 325 -19.24 -30.72 9.54
N VAL A 326 -20.32 -31.21 10.18
CA VAL A 326 -21.71 -30.77 9.93
C VAL A 326 -22.14 -29.67 10.90
N LEU A 327 -21.47 -29.55 12.05
CA LEU A 327 -21.59 -28.45 13.03
C LEU A 327 -20.64 -27.29 12.69
#